data_AF-A0A7W3W7I4-F1
#
_entry.id   AF-A0A7W3W7I4-F1
#
_cell.length_a   1.000
_cell.length_b   1.000
_cell.length_c   1.000
_cell.angle_alpha   90.00
_cell.angle_beta   90.00
_cell.angle_gamma   90.00
#
_symmetry.space_group_name_H-M   'P 1'
#
loop_
_entity.id
_entity.type
_entity.pdbx_description
1 polymer ?
#
loop_
_entity_poly.entity_id
_entity_poly.type
_entity_poly.pdbx_seq_one_letter_code
_entity_poly.pdbx_strand_id
1 'polypeptide(L)'
;MPHRTLRPLAVACAALAAVVVAGLTILARPAPATATPAPSSGGLRIAYFDQWSIYQNAYYLKNVDKIADNIDYLLYDFENIDPTNLTCFETTKATTPDPGGEDDPNAGDGAGDQFADYQKSFGSDISVDGTADTYNMPIVGNFHQLQELKARHPNLKVLLSLGGWTYSKYFSDAAATDASRKKFVSSCIDMFIKGNIPNAGGFGGPGTAANIFDGFDIDWEYPAHPGGHTGNHYSPNDTQNFTSLLAEFRGQLDALGKHYALSAALPGGQDKIAKIQTDKIHQYMDFADPMTYDMHGAWDKTGPTNFQDPLYPSPNDPSTPIPPGTEKYTIDQVMKAYTQGDPAYGIPGGFPASKLTLGIPFYYRGWTGVPAGSNHGLYQTATGPSAPHPLSGNVPGVAMYKELSGVVDNPATTFWDPTTQSAWFYDGTSFYGGSSKQSIKARTDYIHCNGLGGAMMFSLYDLDPDSTLFHAVVDGLAAPTEGCSGPPPTTPTTPTTPTTPTTPTTPTTPTTPTTPTTPTTPTTPPGGQCTAAAWDSGKVYNGGAVVSYNNHTWTAKWWTQGEQPGTSDVWTDNGACSGGGGPTTACPAAWNTSQSYNAGAVVSYNGHRWSAKWWTRGETPGSASVWADNGTC
;
A
#
# COMPACT_ATOMS: atom_id res chain seq x y z
N MET A 1 -50.95 66.52 -27.38
CA MET A 1 -50.47 67.44 -26.32
C MET A 1 -49.27 66.81 -25.62
N PRO A 2 -48.36 67.63 -25.05
CA PRO A 2 -46.89 67.46 -25.10
C PRO A 2 -46.31 66.57 -23.98
N HIS A 3 -45.03 66.21 -23.93
CA HIS A 3 -43.81 66.64 -24.67
C HIS A 3 -43.25 65.46 -25.54
N ARG A 4 -42.08 65.39 -26.23
CA ARG A 4 -40.76 66.07 -26.22
C ARG A 4 -39.93 65.81 -24.93
N THR A 5 -38.60 65.87 -24.88
CA THR A 5 -37.49 66.23 -25.81
C THR A 5 -36.49 65.03 -25.92
N LEU A 6 -35.41 64.96 -26.73
CA LEU A 6 -34.83 65.74 -27.86
C LEU A 6 -33.99 64.79 -28.77
N ARG A 7 -33.10 65.34 -29.62
CA ARG A 7 -31.94 64.71 -30.30
C ARG A 7 -30.77 65.73 -30.33
N PRO A 8 -29.55 65.42 -30.81
CA PRO A 8 -29.26 65.73 -32.24
C PRO A 8 -28.16 64.89 -32.96
N LEU A 9 -28.40 64.62 -34.27
CA LEU A 9 -27.41 64.62 -35.40
C LEU A 9 -26.21 63.62 -35.38
N ALA A 10 -25.52 63.32 -36.51
CA ALA A 10 -25.69 63.64 -37.95
C ALA A 10 -25.05 62.54 -38.85
N VAL A 11 -25.23 62.65 -40.17
CA VAL A 11 -24.67 61.78 -41.23
C VAL A 11 -23.66 62.55 -42.10
N ALA A 12 -22.53 61.93 -42.49
CA ALA A 12 -21.68 62.36 -43.62
C ALA A 12 -20.73 61.23 -44.11
N CYS A 13 -20.17 61.38 -45.32
CA CYS A 13 -19.36 60.37 -46.03
C CYS A 13 -17.86 60.73 -46.13
N ALA A 14 -16.99 59.72 -46.20
CA ALA A 14 -15.69 59.72 -46.89
C ALA A 14 -15.29 58.24 -47.15
N ALA A 15 -15.14 57.73 -48.38
CA ALA A 15 -14.16 58.04 -49.43
C ALA A 15 -12.82 57.28 -49.24
N LEU A 16 -12.48 56.39 -50.19
CA LEU A 16 -11.24 55.60 -50.19
C LEU A 16 -10.02 56.46 -50.54
N ALA A 17 -8.89 56.16 -49.90
CA ALA A 17 -7.55 56.40 -50.45
C ALA A 17 -6.66 55.19 -50.12
N ALA A 18 -6.24 54.45 -51.14
CA ALA A 18 -5.35 53.30 -50.97
C ALA A 18 -3.89 53.74 -51.12
N VAL A 19 -3.03 53.36 -50.16
CA VAL A 19 -1.58 53.50 -50.26
C VAL A 19 -0.96 52.13 -50.03
N VAL A 20 -0.34 51.58 -51.08
CA VAL A 20 0.42 50.33 -50.99
C VAL A 20 1.86 50.65 -50.60
N VAL A 21 2.30 50.12 -49.45
CA VAL A 21 3.71 50.05 -49.08
C VAL A 21 4.08 48.59 -48.94
N ALA A 22 5.06 48.14 -49.71
CA ALA A 22 5.58 46.78 -49.61
C ALA A 22 6.47 46.65 -48.36
N GLY A 23 6.05 45.84 -47.38
CA GLY A 23 6.86 45.45 -46.23
C GLY A 23 7.32 43.99 -46.37
N LEU A 24 8.57 43.71 -45.98
CA LEU A 24 9.11 42.34 -45.98
C LEU A 24 8.33 41.48 -44.97
N THR A 25 7.83 40.33 -45.41
CA THR A 25 7.27 39.30 -44.53
C THR A 25 8.39 38.60 -43.76
N ILE A 26 8.77 39.17 -42.62
CA ILE A 26 9.50 38.41 -41.59
C ILE A 26 8.54 37.35 -41.06
N LEU A 27 8.84 36.07 -41.30
CA LEU A 27 8.11 34.97 -40.70
C LEU A 27 8.34 34.97 -39.19
N ALA A 28 7.40 35.55 -38.45
CA ALA A 28 7.39 35.48 -37.00
C ALA A 28 7.30 34.01 -36.58
N ARG A 29 8.31 33.55 -35.84
CA ARG A 29 8.25 32.26 -35.13
C ARG A 29 7.04 32.33 -34.19
N PRO A 30 6.18 31.29 -34.13
CA PRO A 30 5.10 31.29 -33.14
C PRO A 30 5.70 31.47 -31.75
N ALA A 31 5.09 32.33 -30.94
CA ALA A 31 5.46 32.41 -29.53
C ALA A 31 5.26 31.03 -28.89
N PRO A 32 6.08 30.64 -27.90
CA PRO A 32 5.76 29.48 -27.08
C PRO A 32 4.35 29.67 -26.51
N ALA A 33 3.50 28.66 -26.66
CA ALA A 33 2.23 28.67 -25.93
C ALA A 33 2.57 28.74 -24.43
N THR A 34 2.21 29.84 -23.78
CA THR A 34 2.29 29.93 -22.32
C THR A 34 1.34 28.88 -21.77
N ALA A 35 1.91 27.78 -21.28
CA ALA A 35 1.13 26.71 -20.69
C ALA A 35 0.22 27.30 -19.60
N THR A 36 -1.07 27.02 -19.69
CA THR A 36 -2.01 27.32 -18.61
C THR A 36 -1.46 26.70 -17.33
N PRO A 37 -1.34 27.43 -16.22
CA PRO A 37 -0.99 26.82 -14.94
C PRO A 37 -1.98 25.69 -14.64
N ALA A 38 -1.48 24.50 -14.30
CA ALA A 38 -2.33 23.43 -13.81
C ALA A 38 -3.06 23.89 -12.53
N PRO A 39 -4.32 23.48 -12.29
CA PRO A 39 -4.98 23.71 -11.02
C PRO A 39 -4.11 23.11 -9.90
N SER A 40 -3.72 23.93 -8.92
CA SER A 40 -2.66 23.62 -7.95
C SER A 40 -3.17 22.87 -6.70
N SER A 41 -4.38 22.33 -6.79
CA SER A 41 -5.03 21.45 -5.82
C SER A 41 -6.24 20.78 -6.49
N GLY A 42 -6.69 19.65 -5.95
CA GLY A 42 -7.97 19.01 -6.28
C GLY A 42 -8.02 18.25 -7.61
N GLY A 43 -6.87 17.93 -8.21
CA GLY A 43 -6.80 17.34 -9.55
C GLY A 43 -6.58 15.83 -9.60
N LEU A 44 -6.07 15.19 -8.54
CA LEU A 44 -5.75 13.75 -8.56
C LEU A 44 -7.03 12.89 -8.61
N ARG A 45 -7.06 11.95 -9.54
CA ARG A 45 -8.12 10.95 -9.71
C ARG A 45 -7.50 9.56 -9.52
N ILE A 46 -7.69 9.00 -8.34
CA ILE A 46 -7.11 7.72 -7.93
C ILE A 46 -8.24 6.70 -7.79
N ALA A 47 -8.05 5.48 -8.28
CA ALA A 47 -9.10 4.46 -8.26
C ALA A 47 -8.53 3.05 -8.03
N TYR A 48 -9.18 2.28 -7.15
CA TYR A 48 -8.84 0.88 -6.89
C TYR A 48 -9.44 -0.06 -7.95
N PHE A 49 -8.68 -1.09 -8.33
CA PHE A 49 -9.09 -2.20 -9.20
C PHE A 49 -8.69 -3.53 -8.58
N ASP A 50 -9.72 -4.26 -8.17
CA ASP A 50 -9.64 -5.44 -7.34
C ASP A 50 -9.26 -6.67 -8.19
N GLN A 51 -8.21 -7.40 -7.79
CA GLN A 51 -7.68 -8.62 -8.41
C GLN A 51 -8.78 -9.65 -8.73
N TRP A 52 -9.73 -9.84 -7.80
CA TRP A 52 -10.84 -10.80 -7.90
C TRP A 52 -12.07 -10.29 -8.68
N SER A 53 -12.08 -9.02 -9.13
CA SER A 53 -13.23 -8.41 -9.83
C SER A 53 -13.62 -9.14 -11.13
N ILE A 54 -12.67 -9.86 -11.73
CA ILE A 54 -12.77 -10.62 -12.97
C ILE A 54 -13.58 -11.93 -12.88
N TYR A 55 -13.98 -12.35 -11.68
CA TYR A 55 -14.72 -13.59 -11.43
C TYR A 55 -16.24 -13.39 -11.49
N GLN A 56 -16.95 -13.61 -10.38
CA GLN A 56 -18.41 -13.49 -10.30
C GLN A 56 -18.91 -12.07 -10.64
N ASN A 57 -18.06 -11.08 -10.38
CA ASN A 57 -18.32 -9.67 -10.68
C ASN A 57 -18.18 -9.33 -12.18
N ALA A 58 -17.50 -10.17 -12.97
CA ALA A 58 -17.28 -10.02 -14.41
C ALA A 58 -16.85 -8.60 -14.85
N TYR A 59 -16.05 -7.94 -14.01
CA TYR A 59 -15.49 -6.62 -14.26
C TYR A 59 -14.01 -6.79 -14.63
N TYR A 60 -13.62 -6.30 -15.80
CA TYR A 60 -12.29 -6.50 -16.38
C TYR A 60 -11.62 -5.15 -16.65
N LEU A 61 -10.32 -5.14 -16.94
CA LEU A 61 -9.65 -3.90 -17.35
C LEU A 61 -10.20 -3.33 -18.69
N LYS A 62 -10.90 -4.14 -19.50
CA LYS A 62 -11.72 -3.67 -20.63
C LYS A 62 -12.89 -2.76 -20.22
N ASN A 63 -13.37 -2.87 -18.98
CA ASN A 63 -14.32 -1.93 -18.41
C ASN A 63 -13.61 -0.60 -18.07
N VAL A 64 -12.40 -0.69 -17.51
CA VAL A 64 -11.55 0.45 -17.13
C VAL A 64 -11.04 1.24 -18.36
N ASP A 65 -10.78 0.58 -19.49
CA ASP A 65 -10.43 1.21 -20.78
C ASP A 65 -11.36 2.36 -21.19
N LYS A 66 -12.64 2.27 -20.85
CA LYS A 66 -13.65 3.32 -21.13
C LYS A 66 -13.44 4.61 -20.33
N ILE A 67 -12.73 4.52 -19.20
CA ILE A 67 -12.58 5.58 -18.19
C ILE A 67 -11.12 5.92 -17.86
N ALA A 68 -10.15 5.16 -18.36
CA ALA A 68 -8.73 5.25 -17.99
C ALA A 68 -8.07 6.61 -18.26
N ASP A 69 -8.48 7.37 -19.28
CA ASP A 69 -8.01 8.76 -19.50
C ASP A 69 -8.45 9.74 -18.38
N ASN A 70 -9.39 9.32 -17.53
CA ASN A 70 -9.85 10.05 -16.35
C ASN A 70 -9.28 9.52 -15.03
N ILE A 71 -8.28 8.63 -15.07
CA ILE A 71 -7.57 8.09 -13.92
C ILE A 71 -6.10 8.50 -14.03
N ASP A 72 -5.56 9.11 -12.98
CA ASP A 72 -4.13 9.46 -12.90
C ASP A 72 -3.33 8.27 -12.35
N TYR A 73 -3.86 7.63 -11.31
CA TYR A 73 -3.31 6.43 -10.68
C TYR A 73 -4.40 5.36 -10.52
N LEU A 74 -4.21 4.22 -11.19
CA LEU A 74 -4.93 2.99 -10.88
C LEU A 74 -4.15 2.26 -9.79
N LEU A 75 -4.80 1.94 -8.68
CA LEU A 75 -4.23 1.11 -7.62
C LEU A 75 -4.72 -0.32 -7.89
N TYR A 76 -3.79 -1.22 -8.24
CA TYR A 76 -4.09 -2.63 -8.42
C TYR A 76 -3.95 -3.33 -7.07
N ASP A 77 -5.02 -3.97 -6.61
CA ASP A 77 -5.15 -4.46 -5.24
C ASP A 77 -5.56 -5.95 -5.18
N PHE A 78 -5.08 -6.77 -4.25
CA PHE A 78 -4.04 -6.55 -3.24
C PHE A 78 -2.97 -7.65 -3.33
N GLU A 79 -1.71 -7.25 -3.16
CA GLU A 79 -0.60 -8.19 -2.97
C GLU A 79 -0.22 -8.33 -1.49
N ASN A 80 0.39 -9.46 -1.14
CA ASN A 80 0.50 -9.92 0.25
C ASN A 80 1.98 -10.10 0.70
N ILE A 81 2.20 -10.26 2.00
CA ILE A 81 3.49 -10.47 2.66
C ILE A 81 3.65 -11.92 3.11
N ASP A 82 4.73 -12.58 2.71
CA ASP A 82 4.96 -14.00 3.00
C ASP A 82 5.03 -14.25 4.52
N PRO A 83 4.17 -15.13 5.08
CA PRO A 83 4.06 -15.34 6.53
C PRO A 83 5.31 -15.97 7.18
N THR A 84 6.26 -16.44 6.37
CA THR A 84 7.55 -17.03 6.82
C THR A 84 8.75 -16.21 6.35
N ASN A 85 8.70 -15.69 5.13
CA ASN A 85 9.83 -14.97 4.52
C ASN A 85 9.80 -13.47 4.74
N LEU A 86 8.65 -12.84 5.04
CA LEU A 86 8.52 -11.39 5.16
C LEU A 86 9.02 -10.67 3.89
N THR A 87 8.49 -11.12 2.76
CA THR A 87 8.77 -10.65 1.39
C THR A 87 7.46 -10.52 0.64
N CYS A 88 7.40 -9.68 -0.40
CA CYS A 88 6.33 -9.81 -1.38
C CYS A 88 6.32 -11.23 -1.95
N PHE A 89 5.13 -11.80 -2.14
CA PHE A 89 4.96 -13.15 -2.66
C PHE A 89 3.67 -13.31 -3.46
N GLU A 90 3.62 -14.44 -4.16
CA GLU A 90 2.76 -14.68 -5.31
C GLU A 90 2.35 -16.16 -5.26
N THR A 91 1.05 -16.45 -5.22
CA THR A 91 0.49 -17.79 -5.02
C THR A 91 -0.95 -17.88 -5.51
N THR A 92 -1.46 -19.08 -5.75
CA THR A 92 -2.90 -19.32 -5.96
C THR A 92 -3.50 -19.95 -4.71
N LYS A 93 -3.94 -19.10 -3.77
CA LYS A 93 -4.66 -19.52 -2.55
C LYS A 93 -5.61 -18.40 -2.12
N ALA A 94 -6.90 -18.60 -2.33
CA ALA A 94 -7.93 -17.71 -1.78
C ALA A 94 -7.82 -17.60 -0.25
N THR A 95 -8.34 -16.50 0.29
CA THR A 95 -8.62 -16.33 1.72
C THR A 95 -9.53 -17.45 2.22
N THR A 96 -9.50 -17.75 3.53
CA THR A 96 -10.54 -18.61 4.10
C THR A 96 -11.90 -17.90 3.99
N PRO A 97 -12.99 -18.62 3.65
CA PRO A 97 -14.31 -17.97 3.54
C PRO A 97 -14.83 -17.50 4.90
N ASP A 98 -14.55 -16.24 5.23
CA ASP A 98 -15.22 -15.51 6.30
C ASP A 98 -16.32 -14.62 5.69
N PRO A 99 -17.61 -15.03 5.73
CA PRO A 99 -18.72 -14.22 5.23
C PRO A 99 -19.11 -13.07 6.17
N GLY A 100 -18.46 -12.93 7.33
CA GLY A 100 -18.45 -11.70 8.11
C GLY A 100 -17.27 -10.78 7.75
N GLY A 101 -16.12 -11.39 7.46
CA GLY A 101 -14.86 -10.73 7.09
C GLY A 101 -13.94 -10.39 8.27
N GLU A 102 -14.21 -10.91 9.48
CA GLU A 102 -13.73 -10.31 10.74
C GLU A 102 -13.32 -11.29 11.86
N ASP A 103 -13.64 -12.59 11.77
CA ASP A 103 -13.54 -13.54 12.90
C ASP A 103 -12.42 -14.61 12.74
N ASP A 104 -11.89 -14.88 11.54
CA ASP A 104 -10.72 -15.79 11.35
C ASP A 104 -9.36 -15.06 11.41
N PRO A 105 -8.55 -15.22 12.48
CA PRO A 105 -7.26 -14.55 12.61
C PRO A 105 -6.17 -14.97 11.60
N ASN A 106 -6.48 -15.85 10.64
CA ASN A 106 -5.54 -16.38 9.66
C ASN A 106 -6.05 -16.30 8.22
N ALA A 107 -7.11 -15.52 7.96
CA ALA A 107 -7.76 -15.48 6.65
C ALA A 107 -6.80 -15.14 5.50
N GLY A 108 -5.89 -14.18 5.72
CA GLY A 108 -4.85 -13.77 4.77
C GLY A 108 -3.58 -14.63 4.73
N ASP A 109 -3.41 -15.63 5.61
CA ASP A 109 -2.11 -16.30 5.83
C ASP A 109 -1.64 -17.06 4.59
N GLY A 110 -0.67 -16.49 3.86
CA GLY A 110 -0.19 -17.08 2.62
C GLY A 110 -1.23 -17.10 1.50
N ALA A 111 -2.17 -16.15 1.49
CA ALA A 111 -3.19 -15.99 0.45
C ALA A 111 -2.77 -15.02 -0.67
N GLY A 112 -3.40 -15.16 -1.84
CA GLY A 112 -3.12 -14.40 -3.06
C GLY A 112 -3.76 -15.09 -4.28
N ASP A 113 -3.89 -14.40 -5.41
CA ASP A 113 -4.50 -14.97 -6.62
C ASP A 113 -3.69 -14.75 -7.91
N GLN A 114 -2.48 -15.28 -7.88
CA GLN A 114 -1.56 -15.44 -9.01
C GLN A 114 -2.22 -16.00 -10.29
N PHE A 115 -3.36 -16.70 -10.17
CA PHE A 115 -4.13 -17.16 -11.32
C PHE A 115 -4.87 -16.00 -12.00
N ALA A 116 -5.57 -15.14 -11.24
CA ALA A 116 -6.12 -13.88 -11.72
C ALA A 116 -5.03 -12.97 -12.31
N ASP A 117 -3.90 -12.86 -11.61
CA ASP A 117 -2.81 -11.94 -11.97
C ASP A 117 -2.18 -12.30 -13.32
N TYR A 118 -1.72 -13.54 -13.53
CA TYR A 118 -0.99 -13.87 -14.76
C TYR A 118 -1.11 -15.29 -15.33
N GLN A 119 -2.08 -16.11 -14.90
CA GLN A 119 -2.30 -17.46 -15.49
C GLN A 119 -3.67 -17.64 -16.16
N LYS A 120 -4.66 -16.80 -15.83
CA LYS A 120 -5.99 -16.79 -16.45
C LYS A 120 -5.92 -16.17 -17.84
N SER A 121 -6.11 -16.97 -18.88
CA SER A 121 -6.22 -16.46 -20.25
C SER A 121 -7.55 -15.71 -20.48
N PHE A 122 -7.48 -14.62 -21.25
CA PHE A 122 -8.60 -13.75 -21.62
C PHE A 122 -8.98 -13.97 -23.09
N GLY A 123 -10.29 -13.96 -23.36
CA GLY A 123 -10.84 -13.94 -24.72
C GLY A 123 -10.98 -12.52 -25.26
N SER A 124 -11.15 -12.39 -26.58
CA SER A 124 -11.38 -11.11 -27.28
C SER A 124 -12.65 -10.37 -26.83
N ASP A 125 -13.56 -11.08 -26.16
CA ASP A 125 -14.73 -10.54 -25.48
C ASP A 125 -14.35 -9.77 -24.20
N ILE A 126 -13.34 -10.21 -23.43
CA ILE A 126 -12.96 -9.61 -22.14
C ILE A 126 -11.60 -8.88 -22.09
N SER A 127 -10.75 -9.01 -23.12
CA SER A 127 -9.47 -8.29 -23.22
C SER A 127 -9.62 -6.79 -23.56
N VAL A 128 -8.61 -5.98 -23.25
CA VAL A 128 -8.61 -4.51 -23.43
C VAL A 128 -8.47 -4.12 -24.91
N ASP A 129 -7.55 -4.73 -25.65
CA ASP A 129 -7.32 -4.44 -27.07
C ASP A 129 -8.39 -5.08 -27.99
N GLY A 130 -9.05 -6.15 -27.54
CA GLY A 130 -10.05 -6.93 -28.28
C GLY A 130 -9.49 -8.15 -29.02
N THR A 131 -8.25 -8.53 -28.77
CA THR A 131 -7.56 -9.75 -29.22
C THR A 131 -7.67 -10.82 -28.12
N ALA A 132 -7.70 -12.11 -28.47
CA ALA A 132 -7.67 -13.18 -27.47
C ALA A 132 -6.21 -13.58 -27.16
N ASP A 133 -5.93 -13.93 -25.90
CA ASP A 133 -4.61 -14.43 -25.48
C ASP A 133 -4.17 -15.64 -26.33
N THR A 134 -2.87 -15.72 -26.59
CA THR A 134 -2.28 -16.74 -27.47
C THR A 134 -1.36 -17.71 -26.73
N TYR A 135 -1.26 -18.92 -27.28
CA TYR A 135 -0.50 -20.01 -26.67
C TYR A 135 1.01 -19.70 -26.62
N ASN A 136 1.61 -19.87 -25.44
CA ASN A 136 2.99 -19.51 -25.07
C ASN A 136 3.27 -18.00 -24.86
N MET A 137 2.25 -17.17 -24.60
CA MET A 137 2.50 -15.85 -24.00
C MET A 137 3.10 -16.02 -22.59
N PRO A 138 4.16 -15.28 -22.23
CA PRO A 138 4.87 -15.48 -20.96
C PRO A 138 4.10 -14.93 -19.75
N ILE A 139 3.07 -14.13 -20.01
CA ILE A 139 2.19 -13.50 -19.03
C ILE A 139 0.81 -13.38 -19.69
N VAL A 140 -0.26 -13.64 -18.94
CA VAL A 140 -1.66 -13.41 -19.32
C VAL A 140 -2.35 -12.66 -18.18
N GLY A 141 -3.64 -12.86 -17.93
CA GLY A 141 -4.32 -12.37 -16.72
C GLY A 141 -4.37 -10.85 -16.62
N ASN A 142 -4.70 -10.36 -15.42
CA ASN A 142 -4.78 -8.93 -15.13
C ASN A 142 -3.47 -8.20 -15.47
N PHE A 143 -2.31 -8.80 -15.20
CA PHE A 143 -1.00 -8.21 -15.47
C PHE A 143 -0.76 -7.99 -16.96
N HIS A 144 -1.14 -8.93 -17.85
CA HIS A 144 -1.07 -8.66 -19.29
C HIS A 144 -2.06 -7.56 -19.71
N GLN A 145 -3.28 -7.59 -19.16
CA GLN A 145 -4.31 -6.61 -19.48
C GLN A 145 -3.96 -5.18 -18.98
N LEU A 146 -3.15 -5.04 -17.93
CA LEU A 146 -2.51 -3.77 -17.53
C LEU A 146 -1.49 -3.28 -18.57
N GLN A 147 -0.75 -4.19 -19.24
CA GLN A 147 0.17 -3.81 -20.33
C GLN A 147 -0.61 -3.23 -21.53
N GLU A 148 -1.71 -3.88 -21.93
CA GLU A 148 -2.60 -3.37 -22.98
C GLU A 148 -3.21 -2.01 -22.62
N LEU A 149 -3.72 -1.87 -21.39
CA LEU A 149 -4.34 -0.63 -20.89
C LEU A 149 -3.34 0.53 -20.90
N LYS A 150 -2.10 0.32 -20.39
CA LYS A 150 -1.05 1.35 -20.41
C LYS A 150 -0.52 1.66 -21.81
N ALA A 151 -0.58 0.72 -22.76
CA ALA A 151 -0.22 0.96 -24.15
C ALA A 151 -1.23 1.88 -24.86
N ARG A 152 -2.50 1.85 -24.45
CA ARG A 152 -3.58 2.72 -24.95
C ARG A 152 -3.65 4.06 -24.20
N HIS A 153 -3.42 4.04 -22.89
CA HIS A 153 -3.48 5.19 -21.99
C HIS A 153 -2.10 5.50 -21.37
N PRO A 154 -1.13 6.04 -22.14
CA PRO A 154 0.27 6.19 -21.69
C PRO A 154 0.47 7.15 -20.51
N ASN A 155 -0.53 8.00 -20.21
CA ASN A 155 -0.50 8.87 -19.03
C ASN A 155 -0.80 8.09 -17.75
N LEU A 156 -1.66 7.06 -17.80
CA LEU A 156 -2.09 6.27 -16.64
C LEU A 156 -0.89 5.69 -15.91
N LYS A 157 -0.83 5.89 -14.59
CA LYS A 157 0.11 5.20 -13.70
C LYS A 157 -0.64 4.04 -13.06
N VAL A 158 0.06 2.92 -12.86
CA VAL A 158 -0.48 1.78 -12.10
C VAL A 158 0.42 1.55 -10.92
N LEU A 159 -0.10 1.66 -9.70
CA LEU A 159 0.63 1.27 -8.49
C LEU A 159 0.10 -0.09 -8.02
N LEU A 160 0.98 -0.86 -7.40
CA LEU A 160 0.63 -2.11 -6.76
C LEU A 160 0.33 -1.85 -5.28
N SER A 161 -0.90 -2.07 -4.82
CA SER A 161 -1.22 -1.93 -3.40
C SER A 161 -0.86 -3.21 -2.64
N LEU A 162 -0.02 -3.03 -1.62
CA LEU A 162 0.39 -4.07 -0.70
C LEU A 162 -0.50 -4.01 0.53
N GLY A 163 -1.21 -5.09 0.86
CA GLY A 163 -2.00 -5.21 2.08
C GLY A 163 -3.51 -5.10 1.91
N GLY A 164 -4.09 -4.03 2.45
CA GLY A 164 -5.53 -3.95 2.75
C GLY A 164 -5.91 -4.83 3.95
N TRP A 165 -7.19 -4.77 4.34
CA TRP A 165 -7.75 -5.34 5.58
C TRP A 165 -7.14 -6.71 5.95
N THR A 166 -7.35 -7.71 5.10
CA THR A 166 -7.05 -9.12 5.36
C THR A 166 -5.57 -9.50 5.18
N TYR A 167 -4.80 -8.80 4.34
CA TYR A 167 -3.38 -9.13 4.08
C TYR A 167 -2.41 -8.29 4.92
N SER A 168 -2.90 -7.28 5.66
CA SER A 168 -2.09 -6.41 6.51
C SER A 168 -1.33 -7.10 7.66
N LYS A 169 -1.62 -8.37 7.95
CA LYS A 169 -1.16 -9.08 9.16
C LYS A 169 0.34 -9.05 9.43
N TYR A 170 1.18 -9.19 8.40
CA TYR A 170 2.63 -9.38 8.57
C TYR A 170 3.46 -8.10 8.37
N PHE A 171 2.83 -6.94 8.20
CA PHE A 171 3.55 -5.67 8.10
C PHE A 171 4.39 -5.35 9.34
N SER A 172 3.89 -5.64 10.56
CA SER A 172 4.62 -5.36 11.80
C SER A 172 5.96 -6.11 11.83
N ASP A 173 5.98 -7.39 11.46
CA ASP A 173 7.19 -8.21 11.39
C ASP A 173 8.13 -7.76 10.27
N ALA A 174 7.59 -7.48 9.07
CA ALA A 174 8.36 -7.00 7.93
C ALA A 174 8.97 -5.60 8.18
N ALA A 175 8.28 -4.75 8.94
CA ALA A 175 8.71 -3.40 9.27
C ALA A 175 9.64 -3.35 10.50
N ALA A 176 9.64 -4.36 11.36
CA ALA A 176 10.25 -4.34 12.70
C ALA A 176 11.75 -4.01 12.76
N THR A 177 12.53 -4.36 11.73
CA THR A 177 14.00 -4.19 11.73
C THR A 177 14.52 -3.61 10.41
N ASP A 178 15.72 -3.03 10.46
CA ASP A 178 16.42 -2.53 9.26
C ASP A 178 16.62 -3.64 8.20
N ALA A 179 17.00 -4.84 8.64
CA ALA A 179 17.21 -6.00 7.77
C ALA A 179 15.90 -6.58 7.20
N SER A 180 14.83 -6.64 7.99
CA SER A 180 13.51 -7.11 7.50
C SER A 180 12.91 -6.13 6.50
N ARG A 181 12.93 -4.81 6.78
CA ARG A 181 12.49 -3.78 5.82
C ARG A 181 13.24 -3.87 4.51
N LYS A 182 14.58 -3.95 4.55
CA LYS A 182 15.41 -4.08 3.35
C LYS A 182 15.10 -5.33 2.55
N LYS A 183 14.89 -6.46 3.22
CA LYS A 183 14.48 -7.73 2.58
C LYS A 183 13.10 -7.59 1.92
N PHE A 184 12.12 -7.06 2.63
CA PHE A 184 10.75 -6.87 2.14
C PHE A 184 10.73 -5.93 0.93
N VAL A 185 11.19 -4.68 1.07
CA VAL A 185 11.20 -3.68 0.01
C VAL A 185 11.96 -4.15 -1.23
N SER A 186 13.14 -4.74 -1.06
CA SER A 186 13.92 -5.23 -2.20
C SER A 186 13.27 -6.41 -2.92
N SER A 187 12.55 -7.28 -2.20
CA SER A 187 11.77 -8.37 -2.82
C SER A 187 10.60 -7.85 -3.66
N CYS A 188 9.87 -6.85 -3.18
CA CYS A 188 8.77 -6.23 -3.91
C CYS A 188 9.28 -5.53 -5.18
N ILE A 189 10.38 -4.78 -5.07
CA ILE A 189 11.02 -4.10 -6.22
C ILE A 189 11.56 -5.12 -7.24
N ASP A 190 12.10 -6.26 -6.81
CA ASP A 190 12.55 -7.31 -7.74
C ASP A 190 11.38 -7.99 -8.46
N MET A 191 10.33 -8.35 -7.71
CA MET A 191 9.15 -9.04 -8.22
C MET A 191 8.35 -8.17 -9.20
N PHE A 192 7.97 -6.96 -8.79
CA PHE A 192 6.97 -6.16 -9.51
C PHE A 192 7.54 -5.00 -10.33
N ILE A 193 8.60 -4.31 -9.85
CA ILE A 193 9.20 -3.20 -10.62
C ILE A 193 10.18 -3.72 -11.68
N LYS A 194 11.05 -4.67 -11.33
CA LYS A 194 11.91 -5.37 -12.32
C LYS A 194 11.15 -6.48 -13.06
N GLY A 195 9.98 -6.89 -12.57
CA GLY A 195 9.09 -7.84 -13.22
C GLY A 195 9.47 -9.31 -13.08
N ASN A 196 10.26 -9.69 -12.06
CA ASN A 196 10.69 -11.06 -11.80
C ASN A 196 9.64 -11.89 -11.02
N ILE A 197 8.38 -11.83 -11.45
CA ILE A 197 7.29 -12.65 -10.88
C ILE A 197 7.62 -14.16 -10.97
N PRO A 198 7.21 -15.01 -10.01
CA PRO A 198 7.51 -16.43 -10.02
C PRO A 198 7.04 -17.15 -11.28
N ASN A 199 7.81 -18.13 -11.77
CA ASN A 199 7.35 -18.99 -12.86
C ASN A 199 6.40 -20.07 -12.31
N ALA A 200 5.14 -20.02 -12.72
CA ALA A 200 4.06 -20.91 -12.29
C ALA A 200 3.09 -21.18 -13.44
N GLY A 201 2.61 -22.43 -13.57
CA GLY A 201 1.72 -22.84 -14.66
C GLY A 201 2.31 -22.80 -16.08
N GLY A 202 3.54 -22.32 -16.25
CA GLY A 202 4.16 -22.00 -17.55
C GLY A 202 4.24 -20.49 -17.84
N PHE A 203 3.64 -19.66 -16.97
CA PHE A 203 3.67 -18.20 -17.02
C PHE A 203 4.65 -17.63 -15.99
N GLY A 204 4.97 -16.33 -16.10
CA GLY A 204 5.90 -15.64 -15.21
C GLY A 204 7.37 -15.98 -15.45
N GLY A 205 8.25 -15.39 -14.65
CA GLY A 205 9.71 -15.48 -14.77
C GLY A 205 10.38 -14.12 -14.97
N PRO A 206 11.72 -14.09 -15.13
CA PRO A 206 12.51 -12.85 -15.10
C PRO A 206 12.05 -11.80 -16.13
N GLY A 207 11.78 -10.58 -15.66
CA GLY A 207 11.36 -9.44 -16.48
C GLY A 207 9.98 -9.53 -17.13
N THR A 208 9.18 -10.57 -16.88
CA THR A 208 7.90 -10.79 -17.58
C THR A 208 6.83 -9.76 -17.20
N ALA A 209 6.82 -9.30 -15.94
CA ALA A 209 5.93 -8.24 -15.45
C ALA A 209 6.55 -6.82 -15.52
N ALA A 210 7.68 -6.65 -16.20
CA ALA A 210 8.42 -5.38 -16.18
C ALA A 210 7.64 -4.23 -16.84
N ASN A 211 7.72 -3.02 -16.25
CA ASN A 211 7.02 -1.80 -16.67
C ASN A 211 5.49 -1.80 -16.48
N ILE A 212 4.89 -2.86 -15.92
CA ILE A 212 3.47 -2.84 -15.52
C ILE A 212 3.25 -1.81 -14.42
N PHE A 213 4.05 -1.89 -13.35
CA PHE A 213 3.90 -1.02 -12.19
C PHE A 213 4.82 0.20 -12.27
N ASP A 214 4.26 1.37 -11.96
CA ASP A 214 4.93 2.66 -11.86
C ASP A 214 5.24 3.06 -10.40
N GLY A 215 4.96 2.18 -9.44
CA GLY A 215 5.25 2.38 -8.02
C GLY A 215 4.47 1.41 -7.12
N PHE A 216 4.45 1.71 -5.83
CA PHE A 216 3.71 0.96 -4.82
C PHE A 216 2.74 1.85 -4.06
N ASP A 217 1.64 1.26 -3.62
CA ASP A 217 0.80 1.76 -2.55
C ASP A 217 0.94 0.84 -1.32
N ILE A 218 0.91 1.41 -0.12
CA ILE A 218 1.13 0.69 1.14
C ILE A 218 -0.12 0.81 2.02
N ASP A 219 -1.01 -0.17 1.94
CA ASP A 219 -2.22 -0.24 2.73
C ASP A 219 -2.02 -1.16 3.94
N TRP A 220 -1.48 -0.60 5.03
CA TRP A 220 -1.33 -1.30 6.30
C TRP A 220 -2.46 -0.91 7.26
N GLU A 221 -3.29 -1.88 7.62
CA GLU A 221 -4.40 -1.75 8.55
C GLU A 221 -4.15 -2.50 9.89
N TYR A 222 -3.59 -1.86 10.93
CA TYR A 222 -3.00 -0.51 11.01
C TYR A 222 -1.71 -0.49 11.84
N PRO A 223 -0.72 0.39 11.53
CA PRO A 223 0.47 0.58 12.35
C PRO A 223 0.14 0.85 13.83
N ALA A 224 0.71 0.04 14.72
CA ALA A 224 0.59 0.18 16.19
C ALA A 224 -0.86 0.27 16.74
N HIS A 225 -1.85 -0.27 16.02
CA HIS A 225 -3.25 -0.29 16.47
C HIS A 225 -3.88 -1.68 16.32
N PRO A 226 -4.60 -2.20 17.33
CA PRO A 226 -5.27 -3.51 17.26
C PRO A 226 -6.57 -3.51 16.43
N GLY A 227 -7.01 -2.35 15.95
CA GLY A 227 -8.31 -2.16 15.30
C GLY A 227 -8.27 -2.26 13.77
N GLY A 228 -7.46 -3.16 13.22
CA GLY A 228 -7.59 -3.67 11.85
C GLY A 228 -8.20 -5.08 11.87
N HIS A 229 -8.11 -5.82 10.77
CA HIS A 229 -8.58 -7.22 10.68
C HIS A 229 -8.05 -8.09 11.83
N THR A 230 -8.90 -9.01 12.32
CA THR A 230 -8.57 -9.92 13.42
C THR A 230 -7.28 -10.71 13.15
N GLY A 231 -6.43 -10.83 14.16
CA GLY A 231 -5.15 -11.53 14.04
C GLY A 231 -4.00 -10.74 13.40
N ASN A 232 -4.23 -9.51 12.91
CA ASN A 232 -3.15 -8.67 12.40
C ASN A 232 -2.11 -8.39 13.50
N HIS A 233 -0.81 -8.54 13.19
CA HIS A 233 0.26 -8.26 14.14
C HIS A 233 0.48 -6.74 14.26
N TYR A 234 0.71 -6.26 15.47
CA TYR A 234 0.97 -4.85 15.75
C TYR A 234 1.92 -4.70 16.95
N SER A 235 2.72 -3.63 16.93
CA SER A 235 3.72 -3.29 17.95
C SER A 235 3.69 -1.79 18.25
N PRO A 236 3.90 -1.33 19.49
CA PRO A 236 4.03 0.09 19.81
C PRO A 236 5.15 0.83 19.05
N ASN A 237 6.11 0.07 18.50
CA ASN A 237 7.19 0.62 17.67
C ASN A 237 6.73 0.95 16.23
N ASP A 238 5.54 0.51 15.80
CA ASP A 238 5.16 0.58 14.39
C ASP A 238 4.88 1.99 13.90
N THR A 239 4.58 2.93 14.79
CA THR A 239 4.63 4.37 14.54
C THR A 239 5.95 4.81 13.90
N GLN A 240 7.08 4.24 14.35
CA GLN A 240 8.40 4.50 13.77
C GLN A 240 8.74 3.50 12.65
N ASN A 241 8.30 2.25 12.74
CA ASN A 241 8.59 1.24 11.71
C ASN A 241 7.91 1.55 10.37
N PHE A 242 6.66 2.02 10.37
CA PHE A 242 5.93 2.46 9.17
C PHE A 242 6.63 3.65 8.50
N THR A 243 7.00 4.67 9.28
CA THR A 243 7.79 5.82 8.80
C THR A 243 9.14 5.36 8.22
N SER A 244 9.77 4.35 8.82
CA SER A 244 11.03 3.76 8.33
C SER A 244 10.84 2.87 7.10
N LEU A 245 9.67 2.26 6.92
CA LEU A 245 9.31 1.43 5.78
C LEU A 245 9.06 2.28 4.53
N LEU A 246 8.30 3.39 4.68
CA LEU A 246 8.12 4.37 3.61
C LEU A 246 9.45 5.01 3.19
N ALA A 247 10.34 5.30 4.15
CA ALA A 247 11.68 5.79 3.86
C ALA A 247 12.54 4.76 3.09
N GLU A 248 12.44 3.47 3.43
CA GLU A 248 13.16 2.39 2.74
C GLU A 248 12.63 2.18 1.31
N PHE A 249 11.29 2.17 1.12
CA PHE A 249 10.68 2.15 -0.21
C PHE A 249 11.15 3.32 -1.06
N ARG A 250 11.02 4.57 -0.59
CA ARG A 250 11.48 5.76 -1.31
C ARG A 250 12.96 5.66 -1.69
N GLY A 251 13.81 5.30 -0.73
CA GLY A 251 15.26 5.18 -0.93
C GLY A 251 15.66 4.13 -1.97
N GLN A 252 15.01 2.95 -1.98
CA GLN A 252 15.29 1.93 -2.99
C GLN A 252 14.67 2.25 -4.37
N LEU A 253 13.50 2.90 -4.41
CA LEU A 253 12.89 3.34 -5.67
C LEU A 253 13.72 4.45 -6.34
N ASP A 254 14.21 5.43 -5.58
CA ASP A 254 15.06 6.51 -6.10
C ASP A 254 16.39 5.98 -6.65
N ALA A 255 16.94 4.93 -6.04
CA ALA A 255 18.16 4.26 -6.50
C ALA A 255 18.01 3.60 -7.90
N LEU A 256 16.80 3.44 -8.42
CA LEU A 256 16.54 2.93 -9.78
C LEU A 256 16.74 3.99 -10.87
N GLY A 257 16.90 5.28 -10.52
CA GLY A 257 17.17 6.36 -11.47
C GLY A 257 16.00 6.81 -12.36
N LYS A 258 14.83 6.17 -12.22
CA LYS A 258 13.52 6.65 -12.71
C LYS A 258 12.68 6.99 -11.47
N HIS A 259 11.87 8.05 -11.53
CA HIS A 259 10.84 8.25 -10.50
C HIS A 259 9.76 7.18 -10.60
N TYR A 260 9.63 6.40 -9.53
CA TYR A 260 8.47 5.56 -9.26
C TYR A 260 7.70 6.17 -8.11
N ALA A 261 6.37 6.16 -8.19
CA ALA A 261 5.54 6.75 -7.15
C ALA A 261 5.52 5.88 -5.89
N LEU A 262 5.26 6.50 -4.74
CA LEU A 262 4.93 5.81 -3.50
C LEU A 262 3.71 6.47 -2.87
N SER A 263 2.71 5.68 -2.48
CA SER A 263 1.56 6.13 -1.71
C SER A 263 1.30 5.23 -0.52
N ALA A 264 0.29 5.59 0.27
CA ALA A 264 -0.30 4.73 1.28
C ALA A 264 -1.79 5.07 1.43
N ALA A 265 -2.64 4.06 1.50
CA ALA A 265 -3.92 4.19 2.19
C ALA A 265 -3.65 4.52 3.67
N LEU A 266 -4.46 5.39 4.26
CA LEU A 266 -4.22 5.90 5.62
C LEU A 266 -5.47 5.81 6.50
N PRO A 267 -5.32 5.60 7.83
CA PRO A 267 -6.47 5.41 8.71
C PRO A 267 -7.47 6.58 8.73
N GLY A 268 -8.76 6.27 8.56
CA GLY A 268 -9.89 7.20 8.62
C GLY A 268 -10.42 7.55 10.03
N GLY A 269 -9.67 7.23 11.10
CA GLY A 269 -10.11 7.43 12.47
C GLY A 269 -9.01 7.92 13.40
N GLN A 270 -9.28 8.96 14.21
CA GLN A 270 -8.25 9.69 14.96
C GLN A 270 -7.55 8.87 16.06
N ASP A 271 -8.18 7.78 16.54
CA ASP A 271 -7.56 6.76 17.39
C ASP A 271 -6.34 6.06 16.72
N LYS A 272 -6.47 5.83 15.41
CA LYS A 272 -5.46 5.22 14.52
C LYS A 272 -4.51 6.27 13.95
N ILE A 273 -4.99 7.45 13.57
CA ILE A 273 -4.14 8.57 13.10
C ILE A 273 -3.13 8.98 14.19
N ALA A 274 -3.50 8.86 15.48
CA ALA A 274 -2.59 9.02 16.62
C ALA A 274 -1.45 7.98 16.70
N LYS A 275 -1.35 7.04 15.76
CA LYS A 275 -0.22 6.11 15.57
C LYS A 275 0.66 6.46 14.38
N ILE A 276 0.30 7.48 13.59
CA ILE A 276 1.00 7.88 12.37
C ILE A 276 1.86 9.11 12.63
N GLN A 277 3.08 9.15 12.11
CA GLN A 277 3.92 10.36 12.14
C GLN A 277 3.55 11.29 10.99
N THR A 278 2.36 11.90 11.09
CA THR A 278 1.75 12.77 10.06
C THR A 278 2.68 13.90 9.63
N ASP A 279 3.51 14.37 10.55
CA ASP A 279 4.52 15.43 10.40
C ASP A 279 5.78 14.99 9.63
N LYS A 280 5.89 13.70 9.24
CA LYS A 280 7.10 13.12 8.65
C LYS A 280 6.85 12.30 7.39
N ILE A 281 5.82 11.45 7.38
CA ILE A 281 5.65 10.45 6.30
C ILE A 281 5.45 11.07 4.91
N HIS A 282 4.90 12.29 4.84
CA HIS A 282 4.58 13.02 3.60
C HIS A 282 5.80 13.36 2.71
N GLN A 283 7.03 13.21 3.24
CA GLN A 283 8.26 13.46 2.49
C GLN A 283 8.66 12.27 1.60
N TYR A 284 8.18 11.07 1.92
CA TYR A 284 8.50 9.83 1.20
C TYR A 284 7.46 9.47 0.13
N MET A 285 6.24 9.97 0.25
CA MET A 285 5.12 9.61 -0.63
C MET A 285 4.80 10.73 -1.62
N ASP A 286 4.30 10.39 -2.80
CA ASP A 286 3.80 11.32 -3.80
C ASP A 286 2.47 11.94 -3.35
N PHE A 287 1.55 11.08 -2.92
CA PHE A 287 0.26 11.39 -2.31
C PHE A 287 -0.03 10.37 -1.18
N ALA A 288 -1.10 10.56 -0.42
CA ALA A 288 -1.65 9.54 0.47
C ALA A 288 -3.16 9.69 0.62
N ASP A 289 -3.82 8.57 0.88
CA ASP A 289 -5.25 8.42 0.69
C ASP A 289 -5.94 7.97 2.00
N PRO A 290 -6.28 8.92 2.90
CA PRO A 290 -7.10 8.61 4.06
C PRO A 290 -8.43 7.97 3.66
N MET A 291 -8.70 6.80 4.22
CA MET A 291 -9.92 6.03 4.00
C MET A 291 -11.10 6.70 4.73
N THR A 292 -11.62 7.77 4.15
CA THR A 292 -12.67 8.63 4.75
C THR A 292 -14.09 8.07 4.57
N TYR A 293 -14.21 6.78 4.78
CA TYR A 293 -15.42 5.97 4.78
C TYR A 293 -15.38 5.03 5.99
N ASP A 294 -16.24 4.01 6.03
CA ASP A 294 -16.25 2.97 7.09
C ASP A 294 -16.36 3.48 8.52
N MET A 295 -16.93 4.68 8.70
CA MET A 295 -17.08 5.31 10.02
C MET A 295 -18.18 4.63 10.85
N HIS A 296 -19.15 3.97 10.18
CA HIS A 296 -20.21 3.15 10.78
C HIS A 296 -20.65 2.02 9.84
N GLY A 297 -21.07 0.89 10.42
CA GLY A 297 -21.40 -0.33 9.67
C GLY A 297 -22.00 -1.43 10.53
N ALA A 298 -22.11 -2.64 9.96
CA ALA A 298 -22.78 -3.79 10.59
C ALA A 298 -22.19 -4.28 11.93
N TRP A 299 -20.97 -3.85 12.29
CA TRP A 299 -20.39 -4.01 13.63
C TRP A 299 -21.21 -3.29 14.71
N ASP A 300 -21.94 -2.22 14.35
CA ASP A 300 -23.02 -1.64 15.15
C ASP A 300 -24.26 -2.54 15.03
N LYS A 301 -24.17 -3.75 15.60
CA LYS A 301 -25.03 -4.93 15.30
C LYS A 301 -26.53 -4.70 15.50
N THR A 302 -26.94 -3.74 16.34
CA THR A 302 -28.33 -3.35 16.59
C THR A 302 -28.60 -1.89 16.21
N GLY A 303 -27.79 -1.33 15.31
CA GLY A 303 -27.62 0.12 15.18
C GLY A 303 -26.92 0.73 16.41
N PRO A 304 -26.93 2.06 16.54
CA PRO A 304 -27.71 3.00 15.74
C PRO A 304 -27.26 3.07 14.27
N THR A 305 -28.21 3.15 13.35
CA THR A 305 -27.94 3.44 11.94
C THR A 305 -27.30 4.81 11.76
N ASN A 306 -26.22 4.90 10.99
CA ASN A 306 -25.47 6.13 10.79
C ASN A 306 -24.83 6.17 9.38
N PHE A 307 -24.35 7.33 8.98
CA PHE A 307 -23.52 7.52 7.79
C PHE A 307 -22.20 6.77 7.91
N GLN A 308 -21.75 6.11 6.84
CA GLN A 308 -20.39 5.56 6.77
C GLN A 308 -19.34 6.63 6.42
N ASP A 309 -19.75 7.72 5.78
CA ASP A 309 -18.88 8.80 5.28
C ASP A 309 -19.44 10.21 5.63
N PRO A 310 -19.76 10.54 6.90
CA PRO A 310 -20.24 11.86 7.30
C PRO A 310 -19.17 12.93 7.06
N LEU A 311 -19.42 13.86 6.12
CA LEU A 311 -18.44 14.90 5.77
C LEU A 311 -18.18 15.85 6.94
N TYR A 312 -19.23 16.25 7.66
CA TYR A 312 -19.17 17.08 8.87
C TYR A 312 -19.88 16.44 10.08
N PRO A 313 -19.60 16.88 11.33
CA PRO A 313 -20.27 16.34 12.52
C PRO A 313 -21.76 16.69 12.62
N SER A 314 -22.56 15.74 13.11
CA SER A 314 -23.97 15.95 13.48
C SER A 314 -24.13 16.12 14.99
N PRO A 315 -24.87 17.14 15.46
CA PRO A 315 -25.20 17.29 16.89
C PRO A 315 -26.23 16.25 17.37
N ASN A 316 -26.85 15.51 16.46
CA ASN A 316 -27.83 14.45 16.74
C ASN A 316 -27.22 13.05 16.62
N ASP A 317 -25.93 12.93 16.31
CA ASP A 317 -25.26 11.65 16.19
C ASP A 317 -25.29 10.89 17.54
N PRO A 318 -25.82 9.65 17.59
CA PRO A 318 -25.97 8.86 18.82
C PRO A 318 -24.76 8.00 19.19
N SER A 319 -23.71 7.93 18.36
CA SER A 319 -22.51 7.12 18.61
C SER A 319 -21.73 7.54 19.87
N THR A 320 -20.85 6.68 20.36
CA THR A 320 -19.93 7.02 21.46
C THR A 320 -18.77 7.87 20.94
N PRO A 321 -18.48 9.05 21.51
CA PRO A 321 -17.26 9.81 21.19
C PRO A 321 -15.98 8.98 21.39
N ILE A 322 -14.99 9.19 20.52
CA ILE A 322 -13.79 8.35 20.45
C ILE A 322 -12.80 8.78 21.55
N PRO A 323 -12.42 7.93 22.53
CA PRO A 323 -11.46 8.32 23.56
C PRO A 323 -10.05 8.57 22.98
N PRO A 324 -9.23 9.45 23.59
CA PRO A 324 -9.48 10.21 24.81
C PRO A 324 -10.29 11.52 24.62
N GLY A 325 -10.64 11.88 23.38
CA GLY A 325 -11.32 13.13 23.06
C GLY A 325 -12.85 13.10 23.25
N THR A 326 -13.50 14.07 22.62
CA THR A 326 -14.97 14.23 22.52
C THR A 326 -15.49 14.14 21.08
N GLU A 327 -14.59 13.84 20.15
CA GLU A 327 -14.78 13.87 18.70
C GLU A 327 -15.37 12.54 18.16
N LYS A 328 -15.79 12.53 16.89
CA LYS A 328 -16.55 11.45 16.25
C LYS A 328 -16.18 11.37 14.78
N TYR A 329 -15.88 10.16 14.28
CA TYR A 329 -15.39 9.93 12.93
C TYR A 329 -16.19 10.72 11.88
N THR A 330 -15.51 11.64 11.21
CA THR A 330 -16.01 12.49 10.14
C THR A 330 -14.87 12.85 9.20
N ILE A 331 -15.16 13.02 7.91
CA ILE A 331 -14.16 13.33 6.88
C ILE A 331 -13.39 14.61 7.25
N ASP A 332 -14.11 15.66 7.68
CA ASP A 332 -13.52 16.93 8.08
C ASP A 332 -12.56 16.82 9.28
N GLN A 333 -12.83 15.92 10.24
CA GLN A 333 -11.92 15.66 11.36
C GLN A 333 -10.67 14.88 10.92
N VAL A 334 -10.80 13.89 10.02
CA VAL A 334 -9.65 13.17 9.44
C VAL A 334 -8.73 14.14 8.71
N MET A 335 -9.28 14.98 7.84
CA MET A 335 -8.52 15.94 7.04
C MET A 335 -7.83 16.99 7.93
N LYS A 336 -8.48 17.44 9.01
CA LYS A 336 -7.87 18.34 10.01
C LYS A 336 -6.80 17.64 10.85
N ALA A 337 -7.02 16.41 11.29
CA ALA A 337 -6.04 15.64 12.06
C ALA A 337 -4.72 15.45 11.27
N TYR A 338 -4.80 15.11 9.98
CA TYR A 338 -3.60 15.01 9.13
C TYR A 338 -2.93 16.38 8.86
N THR A 339 -3.70 17.41 8.50
CA THR A 339 -3.14 18.69 8.04
C THR A 339 -2.75 19.64 9.17
N GLN A 340 -3.62 19.81 10.16
CA GLN A 340 -3.53 20.79 11.24
C GLN A 340 -3.14 20.17 12.59
N GLY A 341 -3.40 18.86 12.75
CA GLY A 341 -3.16 18.12 13.99
C GLY A 341 -4.36 18.14 14.93
N ASP A 342 -4.30 17.29 15.96
CA ASP A 342 -5.30 17.21 17.01
C ASP A 342 -4.64 17.01 18.38
N PRO A 343 -4.58 18.05 19.22
CA PRO A 343 -4.00 17.98 20.56
C PRO A 343 -4.73 17.06 21.54
N ALA A 344 -6.00 16.71 21.31
CA ALA A 344 -6.74 15.79 22.20
C ALA A 344 -6.23 14.35 22.03
N TYR A 345 -5.93 13.94 20.80
CA TYR A 345 -5.41 12.61 20.46
C TYR A 345 -3.87 12.57 20.37
N GLY A 346 -3.20 13.72 20.47
CA GLY A 346 -1.75 13.85 20.37
C GLY A 346 -1.20 13.81 18.94
N ILE A 347 -2.04 14.08 17.95
CA ILE A 347 -1.70 14.05 16.51
C ILE A 347 -0.98 15.35 16.15
N PRO A 348 0.25 15.32 15.59
CA PRO A 348 1.04 16.53 15.35
C PRO A 348 0.62 17.32 14.10
N GLY A 349 -0.18 16.74 13.21
CA GLY A 349 -0.59 17.36 11.95
C GLY A 349 0.56 17.45 10.94
N GLY A 350 0.60 18.51 10.15
CA GLY A 350 1.73 18.84 9.28
C GLY A 350 1.75 18.12 7.93
N PHE A 351 0.81 17.23 7.64
CA PHE A 351 0.71 16.62 6.31
C PHE A 351 0.24 17.68 5.29
N PRO A 352 0.95 17.89 4.15
CA PRO A 352 0.54 18.86 3.15
C PRO A 352 -0.80 18.50 2.51
N ALA A 353 -1.79 19.39 2.62
CA ALA A 353 -3.13 19.20 2.04
C ALA A 353 -3.06 18.81 0.54
N SER A 354 -2.21 19.44 -0.25
CA SER A 354 -2.05 19.17 -1.69
C SER A 354 -1.46 17.80 -2.04
N LYS A 355 -1.11 16.98 -1.04
CA LYS A 355 -0.75 15.55 -1.18
C LYS A 355 -1.78 14.58 -0.59
N LEU A 356 -2.77 15.08 0.14
CA LEU A 356 -3.76 14.28 0.84
C LEU A 356 -5.03 14.22 -0.01
N THR A 357 -5.53 13.03 -0.35
CA THR A 357 -6.81 12.91 -1.07
C THR A 357 -7.96 12.62 -0.10
N LEU A 358 -9.19 12.60 -0.63
CA LEU A 358 -10.39 12.22 0.11
C LEU A 358 -10.91 10.90 -0.51
N GLY A 359 -10.96 9.84 0.28
CA GLY A 359 -11.49 8.54 -0.11
C GLY A 359 -13.02 8.54 -0.20
N ILE A 360 -13.56 8.09 -1.34
CA ILE A 360 -15.00 8.04 -1.67
C ILE A 360 -15.40 6.57 -1.91
N PRO A 361 -16.36 6.02 -1.15
CA PRO A 361 -16.82 4.64 -1.32
C PRO A 361 -17.90 4.54 -2.42
N PHE A 362 -17.83 3.48 -3.22
CA PHE A 362 -18.86 3.08 -4.20
C PHE A 362 -19.71 1.89 -3.72
N TYR A 363 -19.41 1.33 -2.55
CA TYR A 363 -20.27 0.42 -1.79
C TYR A 363 -21.00 1.15 -0.65
N TYR A 364 -21.96 0.44 -0.05
CA TYR A 364 -22.86 0.91 1.00
C TYR A 364 -22.77 0.02 2.23
N ARG A 365 -22.85 0.63 3.41
CA ARG A 365 -22.99 -0.08 4.69
C ARG A 365 -24.41 0.01 5.21
N GLY A 366 -25.00 -1.12 5.58
CA GLY A 366 -26.44 -1.26 5.73
C GLY A 366 -26.96 -2.13 6.88
N TRP A 367 -28.19 -1.83 7.28
CA TRP A 367 -28.91 -2.48 8.39
C TRP A 367 -30.37 -2.77 7.97
N THR A 368 -31.04 -3.73 8.62
CA THR A 368 -32.47 -4.00 8.36
C THR A 368 -33.33 -4.21 9.63
N GLY A 369 -34.65 -4.18 9.44
CA GLY A 369 -35.64 -4.05 10.51
C GLY A 369 -35.60 -2.67 11.17
N VAL A 370 -35.15 -1.66 10.44
CA VAL A 370 -34.96 -0.29 10.89
C VAL A 370 -36.32 0.44 10.84
N PRO A 371 -36.85 0.94 11.98
CA PRO A 371 -38.12 1.67 11.99
C PRO A 371 -37.94 3.05 11.37
N ALA A 372 -38.95 3.54 10.63
CA ALA A 372 -38.83 4.79 9.88
C ALA A 372 -38.57 6.03 10.78
N GLY A 373 -39.14 6.04 11.99
CA GLY A 373 -39.09 7.20 12.89
C GLY A 373 -39.67 8.46 12.24
N SER A 374 -39.13 9.63 12.59
CA SER A 374 -39.35 10.90 11.86
C SER A 374 -38.30 11.17 10.78
N ASN A 375 -37.17 10.42 10.81
CA ASN A 375 -35.96 10.74 10.07
C ASN A 375 -35.59 9.61 9.08
N HIS A 376 -36.58 8.93 8.51
CA HIS A 376 -36.41 7.89 7.47
C HIS A 376 -35.30 6.87 7.80
N GLY A 377 -35.36 6.29 9.00
CA GLY A 377 -34.43 5.28 9.46
C GLY A 377 -33.06 5.78 9.95
N LEU A 378 -32.74 7.08 9.89
CA LEU A 378 -31.48 7.63 10.41
C LEU A 378 -31.46 7.69 11.96
N TYR A 379 -30.33 7.31 12.57
CA TYR A 379 -30.13 7.26 14.03
C TYR A 379 -31.12 6.37 14.78
N GLN A 380 -31.59 5.31 14.14
CA GLN A 380 -32.55 4.35 14.70
C GLN A 380 -31.87 3.02 15.04
N THR A 381 -32.48 2.25 15.95
CA THR A 381 -32.08 0.86 16.20
C THR A 381 -32.39 -0.04 15.00
N ALA A 382 -31.55 -1.02 14.75
CA ALA A 382 -31.76 -2.07 13.76
C ALA A 382 -31.98 -3.44 14.41
N THR A 383 -32.54 -4.39 13.65
CA THR A 383 -32.59 -5.81 14.07
C THR A 383 -31.34 -6.60 13.68
N GLY A 384 -30.51 -6.05 12.79
CA GLY A 384 -29.29 -6.67 12.28
C GLY A 384 -28.73 -5.93 11.05
N PRO A 385 -27.66 -6.47 10.43
CA PRO A 385 -27.19 -6.02 9.11
C PRO A 385 -28.27 -6.09 8.03
N SER A 386 -28.08 -5.37 6.92
CA SER A 386 -28.86 -5.62 5.70
C SER A 386 -28.58 -7.02 5.15
N ALA A 387 -29.45 -7.51 4.26
CA ALA A 387 -29.26 -8.81 3.63
C ALA A 387 -27.89 -8.87 2.89
N PRO A 388 -27.21 -10.03 2.86
CA PRO A 388 -26.01 -10.20 2.06
C PRO A 388 -26.33 -10.13 0.57
N HIS A 389 -25.51 -9.40 -0.20
CA HIS A 389 -25.66 -9.28 -1.65
C HIS A 389 -24.64 -10.17 -2.40
N PRO A 390 -25.03 -10.88 -3.48
CA PRO A 390 -24.17 -11.90 -4.09
C PRO A 390 -22.85 -11.39 -4.67
N LEU A 391 -22.81 -10.20 -5.28
CA LEU A 391 -21.58 -9.65 -5.87
C LEU A 391 -20.68 -9.01 -4.80
N SER A 392 -21.29 -8.46 -3.75
CA SER A 392 -20.69 -7.98 -2.49
C SER A 392 -20.20 -9.13 -1.58
N GLY A 393 -19.61 -10.18 -2.16
CA GLY A 393 -19.05 -11.34 -1.44
C GLY A 393 -20.07 -12.22 -0.69
N ASN A 394 -21.36 -11.88 -0.68
CA ASN A 394 -22.37 -12.35 0.27
C ASN A 394 -22.10 -11.92 1.73
N VAL A 395 -21.44 -10.77 1.95
CA VAL A 395 -21.22 -10.20 3.29
C VAL A 395 -22.49 -9.47 3.77
N PRO A 396 -23.10 -9.85 4.91
CA PRO A 396 -24.26 -9.15 5.45
C PRO A 396 -23.92 -7.72 5.87
N GLY A 397 -24.74 -6.75 5.47
CA GLY A 397 -24.52 -5.34 5.81
C GLY A 397 -23.60 -4.58 4.85
N VAL A 398 -23.19 -5.20 3.75
CA VAL A 398 -22.45 -4.56 2.64
C VAL A 398 -23.23 -4.75 1.34
N ALA A 399 -23.29 -3.70 0.51
CA ALA A 399 -23.91 -3.75 -0.81
C ALA A 399 -23.22 -2.78 -1.79
N MET A 400 -22.81 -3.27 -2.97
CA MET A 400 -22.27 -2.46 -4.06
C MET A 400 -23.34 -1.52 -4.67
N TYR A 401 -22.94 -0.36 -5.22
CA TYR A 401 -23.86 0.57 -5.91
C TYR A 401 -24.78 -0.12 -6.92
N LYS A 402 -24.20 -0.96 -7.79
CA LYS A 402 -24.93 -1.73 -8.81
C LYS A 402 -25.95 -2.72 -8.25
N GLU A 403 -25.80 -3.18 -7.00
CA GLU A 403 -26.71 -4.14 -6.35
C GLU A 403 -27.89 -3.47 -5.62
N LEU A 404 -27.91 -2.13 -5.56
CA LEU A 404 -28.98 -1.33 -4.95
C LEU A 404 -29.83 -0.51 -5.95
N SER A 405 -29.80 -0.85 -7.25
CA SER A 405 -30.68 -0.21 -8.24
C SER A 405 -32.17 -0.38 -7.88
N GLY A 406 -32.95 0.68 -8.06
CA GLY A 406 -34.29 0.86 -7.48
C GLY A 406 -34.29 1.54 -6.10
N VAL A 407 -33.13 1.66 -5.43
CA VAL A 407 -32.96 2.28 -4.11
C VAL A 407 -32.00 3.47 -4.15
N VAL A 408 -30.79 3.32 -4.71
CA VAL A 408 -29.75 4.38 -4.75
C VAL A 408 -29.83 5.31 -5.96
N ASP A 409 -30.64 4.93 -6.95
CA ASP A 409 -31.00 5.72 -8.15
C ASP A 409 -32.38 6.40 -8.00
N ASN A 410 -33.09 6.17 -6.90
CA ASN A 410 -34.50 6.47 -6.71
C ASN A 410 -34.72 7.65 -5.72
N PRO A 411 -35.23 8.81 -6.18
CA PRO A 411 -35.47 9.97 -5.31
C PRO A 411 -36.51 9.77 -4.20
N ALA A 412 -37.33 8.72 -4.23
CA ALA A 412 -38.29 8.42 -3.17
C ALA A 412 -37.67 7.69 -1.97
N THR A 413 -36.52 7.04 -2.17
CA THR A 413 -35.73 6.33 -1.14
C THR A 413 -34.41 7.03 -0.80
N THR A 414 -34.05 8.10 -1.50
CA THR A 414 -32.84 8.89 -1.28
C THR A 414 -33.10 10.06 -0.34
N PHE A 415 -32.28 10.21 0.69
CA PHE A 415 -32.38 11.25 1.71
C PHE A 415 -31.04 11.98 1.90
N TRP A 416 -31.09 13.19 2.45
CA TRP A 416 -29.95 14.10 2.58
C TRP A 416 -30.01 14.88 3.89
N ASP A 417 -28.89 14.94 4.61
CA ASP A 417 -28.73 15.85 5.75
C ASP A 417 -27.80 17.02 5.36
N PRO A 418 -28.30 18.28 5.37
CA PRO A 418 -27.48 19.45 5.09
C PRO A 418 -26.46 19.78 6.19
N THR A 419 -26.56 19.13 7.38
CA THR A 419 -25.63 19.34 8.51
C THR A 419 -24.32 18.58 8.28
N THR A 420 -24.41 17.25 8.13
CA THR A 420 -23.28 16.37 7.81
C THR A 420 -22.81 16.48 6.36
N GLN A 421 -23.68 16.96 5.45
CA GLN A 421 -23.48 16.90 3.99
C GLN A 421 -23.26 15.47 3.47
N SER A 422 -24.03 14.53 4.02
CA SER A 422 -24.07 13.13 3.58
C SER A 422 -25.47 12.67 3.23
N ALA A 423 -25.52 11.66 2.37
CA ALA A 423 -26.74 11.01 1.93
C ALA A 423 -26.97 9.71 2.71
N TRP A 424 -28.22 9.29 2.75
CA TRP A 424 -28.58 7.93 3.15
C TRP A 424 -29.79 7.46 2.34
N PHE A 425 -30.01 6.16 2.33
CA PHE A 425 -31.06 5.53 1.54
C PHE A 425 -31.91 4.63 2.42
N TYR A 426 -33.23 4.70 2.28
CA TYR A 426 -34.16 3.97 3.13
C TYR A 426 -35.40 3.53 2.36
N ASP A 427 -35.66 2.22 2.36
CA ASP A 427 -36.73 1.57 1.59
C ASP A 427 -38.05 1.37 2.36
N GLY A 428 -38.05 1.66 3.68
CA GLY A 428 -39.15 1.34 4.60
C GLY A 428 -38.83 0.24 5.64
N THR A 429 -37.70 -0.46 5.51
CA THR A 429 -37.19 -1.45 6.47
C THR A 429 -35.66 -1.55 6.54
N SER A 430 -34.96 -1.27 5.44
CA SER A 430 -33.50 -1.29 5.35
C SER A 430 -32.95 0.12 5.20
N PHE A 431 -31.86 0.41 5.90
CA PHE A 431 -31.10 1.66 5.81
C PHE A 431 -29.74 1.37 5.18
N TYR A 432 -29.28 2.23 4.27
CA TYR A 432 -27.95 2.19 3.68
C TYR A 432 -27.28 3.57 3.78
N GLY A 433 -26.10 3.63 4.40
CA GLY A 433 -25.22 4.79 4.35
C GLY A 433 -24.23 4.67 3.20
N GLY A 434 -23.99 5.76 2.46
CA GLY A 434 -23.03 5.80 1.36
C GLY A 434 -23.29 6.97 0.41
N SER A 435 -22.47 7.08 -0.62
CA SER A 435 -22.44 8.30 -1.44
C SER A 435 -23.56 8.41 -2.49
N SER A 436 -23.94 9.64 -2.81
CA SER A 436 -24.87 10.02 -3.87
C SER A 436 -24.21 11.11 -4.73
N LYS A 437 -24.76 11.43 -5.91
CA LYS A 437 -24.24 12.54 -6.74
C LYS A 437 -24.18 13.88 -5.98
N GLN A 438 -25.06 14.09 -4.99
CA GLN A 438 -25.06 15.29 -4.15
C GLN A 438 -23.98 15.25 -3.07
N SER A 439 -23.76 14.09 -2.43
CA SER A 439 -22.70 13.94 -1.41
C SER A 439 -21.31 13.96 -2.05
N ILE A 440 -21.16 13.38 -3.25
CA ILE A 440 -19.95 13.46 -4.08
C ILE A 440 -19.64 14.92 -4.42
N LYS A 441 -20.62 15.73 -4.88
CA LYS A 441 -20.37 17.15 -5.11
C LYS A 441 -19.90 17.89 -3.85
N ALA A 442 -20.49 17.58 -2.69
CA ALA A 442 -20.02 18.16 -1.42
C ALA A 442 -18.58 17.76 -1.08
N ARG A 443 -18.17 16.51 -1.40
CA ARG A 443 -16.78 16.03 -1.23
C ARG A 443 -15.83 16.71 -2.21
N THR A 444 -16.21 16.92 -3.48
CA THR A 444 -15.35 17.64 -4.45
C THR A 444 -15.26 19.14 -4.14
N ASP A 445 -16.34 19.77 -3.68
CA ASP A 445 -16.31 21.14 -3.16
C ASP A 445 -15.40 21.25 -1.92
N TYR A 446 -15.42 20.26 -1.01
CA TYR A 446 -14.51 20.20 0.13
C TYR A 446 -13.04 20.07 -0.30
N ILE A 447 -12.74 19.20 -1.26
CA ILE A 447 -11.40 19.01 -1.83
C ILE A 447 -10.84 20.34 -2.34
N HIS A 448 -11.62 21.07 -3.14
CA HIS A 448 -11.22 22.38 -3.68
C HIS A 448 -11.07 23.43 -2.58
N CYS A 449 -12.04 23.55 -1.66
CA CYS A 449 -12.01 24.58 -0.63
C CYS A 449 -10.91 24.40 0.42
N ASN A 450 -10.44 23.17 0.66
CA ASN A 450 -9.35 22.88 1.61
C ASN A 450 -7.97 22.69 0.93
N GLY A 451 -7.90 22.78 -0.39
CA GLY A 451 -6.65 22.61 -1.13
C GLY A 451 -6.08 21.18 -1.08
N LEU A 452 -6.97 20.17 -1.02
CA LEU A 452 -6.58 18.76 -1.02
C LEU A 452 -5.94 18.34 -2.36
N GLY A 453 -5.29 17.18 -2.43
CA GLY A 453 -4.66 16.67 -3.65
C GLY A 453 -5.68 16.26 -4.74
N GLY A 454 -6.80 15.67 -4.32
CA GLY A 454 -7.84 15.13 -5.21
C GLY A 454 -8.72 14.12 -4.48
N ALA A 455 -9.24 13.11 -5.19
CA ALA A 455 -10.04 12.03 -4.62
C ALA A 455 -9.44 10.65 -4.93
N MET A 456 -9.62 9.74 -3.97
CA MET A 456 -9.44 8.29 -4.12
C MET A 456 -10.82 7.62 -4.13
N MET A 457 -10.97 6.54 -4.90
CA MET A 457 -12.26 5.88 -5.16
C MET A 457 -12.14 4.37 -4.92
N PHE A 458 -12.90 3.85 -3.94
CA PHE A 458 -12.93 2.43 -3.59
C PHE A 458 -14.33 1.82 -3.81
N SER A 459 -14.52 0.87 -4.73
CA SER A 459 -13.59 0.49 -5.82
C SER A 459 -14.35 0.33 -7.15
N LEU A 460 -13.61 0.28 -8.26
CA LEU A 460 -14.21 0.44 -9.59
C LEU A 460 -15.23 -0.64 -9.97
N TYR A 461 -15.09 -1.84 -9.40
CA TYR A 461 -16.02 -2.92 -9.70
C TYR A 461 -17.39 -2.79 -9.02
N ASP A 462 -17.56 -1.96 -7.98
CA ASP A 462 -18.86 -1.72 -7.31
C ASP A 462 -19.89 -1.05 -8.22
N LEU A 463 -19.40 -0.35 -9.25
CA LEU A 463 -20.14 0.57 -10.09
C LEU A 463 -21.13 -0.12 -11.05
N ASP A 464 -22.12 0.66 -11.44
CA ASP A 464 -23.03 0.36 -12.55
C ASP A 464 -22.29 0.35 -13.91
N PRO A 465 -22.86 -0.26 -14.96
CA PRO A 465 -22.22 -0.35 -16.28
C PRO A 465 -21.88 0.99 -16.95
N ASP A 466 -22.53 2.09 -16.53
CA ASP A 466 -22.31 3.46 -17.02
C ASP A 466 -21.36 4.27 -16.11
N SER A 467 -20.76 3.66 -15.08
CA SER A 467 -19.78 4.28 -14.15
C SER A 467 -20.30 5.57 -13.50
N THR A 468 -21.56 5.57 -13.09
CA THR A 468 -22.36 6.76 -12.76
C THR A 468 -21.81 7.59 -11.59
N LEU A 469 -21.24 6.96 -10.55
CA LEU A 469 -20.64 7.68 -9.42
C LEU A 469 -19.21 8.14 -9.73
N PHE A 470 -18.42 7.34 -10.45
CA PHE A 470 -17.08 7.74 -10.92
C PHE A 470 -17.14 9.01 -11.77
N HIS A 471 -18.05 9.09 -12.74
CA HIS A 471 -18.23 10.31 -13.53
C HIS A 471 -18.66 11.51 -12.69
N ALA A 472 -19.48 11.32 -11.64
CA ALA A 472 -19.83 12.39 -10.71
C ALA A 472 -18.62 12.91 -9.89
N VAL A 473 -17.65 12.05 -9.56
CA VAL A 473 -16.39 12.46 -8.93
C VAL A 473 -15.54 13.24 -9.93
N VAL A 474 -15.29 12.69 -11.12
CA VAL A 474 -14.45 13.32 -12.16
C VAL A 474 -15.00 14.68 -12.58
N ASP A 475 -16.31 14.79 -12.85
CA ASP A 475 -16.96 16.06 -13.20
C ASP A 475 -16.88 17.07 -12.04
N GLY A 476 -17.00 16.61 -10.79
CA GLY A 476 -16.90 17.45 -9.60
C GLY A 476 -15.49 17.98 -9.34
N LEU A 477 -14.45 17.17 -9.61
CA LEU A 477 -13.05 17.61 -9.54
C LEU A 477 -12.68 18.55 -10.70
N ALA A 478 -13.26 18.35 -11.88
CA ALA A 478 -13.08 19.24 -13.04
C ALA A 478 -13.87 20.56 -12.94
N ALA A 479 -14.93 20.60 -12.13
CA ALA A 479 -15.78 21.79 -11.95
C ALA A 479 -15.14 22.85 -11.04
N PRO A 480 -15.32 24.15 -11.32
CA PRO A 480 -14.92 25.22 -10.40
C PRO A 480 -15.92 25.35 -9.24
N THR A 481 -15.45 25.23 -8.00
CA THR A 481 -16.27 25.52 -6.81
C THR A 481 -16.35 27.02 -6.55
N GLU A 482 -17.54 27.60 -6.70
CA GLU A 482 -17.81 28.99 -6.33
C GLU A 482 -17.74 29.19 -4.80
N GLY A 483 -17.14 30.30 -4.36
CA GLY A 483 -17.20 30.74 -2.96
C GLY A 483 -16.14 30.16 -2.01
N CYS A 484 -15.27 29.25 -2.46
CA CYS A 484 -14.18 28.74 -1.62
C CYS A 484 -13.30 29.89 -1.07
N SER A 485 -13.26 30.02 0.25
CA SER A 485 -12.33 30.90 0.97
C SER A 485 -11.04 30.15 1.33
N GLY A 486 -10.54 29.35 0.37
CA GLY A 486 -9.38 28.49 0.57
C GLY A 486 -8.08 29.28 0.80
N PRO A 487 -7.06 28.66 1.41
CA PRO A 487 -5.74 29.27 1.49
C PRO A 487 -5.20 29.56 0.07
N PRO A 488 -4.42 30.64 -0.14
CA PRO A 488 -3.87 30.94 -1.46
C PRO A 488 -3.06 29.76 -1.99
N PRO A 489 -3.15 29.45 -3.30
CA PRO A 489 -2.39 28.34 -3.89
C PRO A 489 -0.90 28.55 -3.63
N THR A 490 -0.27 27.55 -3.02
CA THR A 490 1.16 27.57 -2.72
C THR A 490 1.93 27.53 -4.03
N THR A 491 2.47 28.69 -4.45
CA THR A 491 3.39 28.79 -5.57
C THR A 491 4.47 27.70 -5.43
N PRO A 492 4.69 26.84 -6.45
CA PRO A 492 5.73 25.83 -6.39
C PRO A 492 7.10 26.48 -6.16
N THR A 493 7.58 26.40 -4.92
CA THR A 493 8.95 26.81 -4.59
C THR A 493 9.87 25.81 -5.25
N THR A 494 10.44 26.17 -6.40
CA THR A 494 11.42 25.34 -7.12
C THR A 494 12.46 24.82 -6.13
N PRO A 495 12.66 23.50 -6.00
CA PRO A 495 13.68 22.96 -5.14
C PRO A 495 15.04 23.53 -5.53
N THR A 496 15.60 24.40 -4.69
CA THR A 496 16.95 24.91 -4.90
C THR A 496 17.91 23.73 -4.77
N THR A 497 18.46 23.30 -5.91
CA THR A 497 19.45 22.23 -5.99
C THR A 497 20.49 22.41 -4.88
N PRO A 498 20.71 21.41 -4.01
CA PRO A 498 21.74 21.48 -2.98
C PRO A 498 23.10 21.76 -3.64
N THR A 499 23.63 22.96 -3.44
CA THR A 499 24.92 23.35 -4.01
C THR A 499 26.00 22.48 -3.41
N THR A 500 26.69 21.70 -4.27
CA THR A 500 27.79 20.80 -3.91
C THR A 500 28.77 21.50 -2.95
N PRO A 501 29.04 20.95 -1.75
CA PRO A 501 30.03 21.51 -0.85
C PRO A 501 31.41 21.60 -1.54
N THR A 502 31.92 22.81 -1.71
CA THR A 502 33.21 23.06 -2.36
C THR A 502 34.36 22.48 -1.55
N THR A 503 35.18 21.65 -2.19
CA THR A 503 36.36 21.00 -1.61
C THR A 503 37.33 22.03 -0.98
N PRO A 504 37.65 21.92 0.32
CA PRO A 504 38.72 22.73 0.92
C PRO A 504 40.09 22.38 0.33
N THR A 505 40.92 23.40 0.08
CA THR A 505 42.20 23.28 -0.61
C THR A 505 43.28 22.56 0.20
N THR A 506 44.11 21.76 -0.49
CA THR A 506 45.30 21.08 0.02
C THR A 506 46.37 22.03 0.57
N PRO A 507 46.97 21.73 1.74
CA PRO A 507 48.33 22.15 2.08
C PRO A 507 49.37 21.05 1.82
N THR A 508 50.49 21.47 1.25
CA THR A 508 51.73 20.74 0.89
C THR A 508 52.22 19.59 1.78
N THR A 509 52.76 18.56 1.12
CA THR A 509 53.67 17.52 1.66
C THR A 509 54.88 18.12 2.39
N PRO A 510 55.53 17.35 3.30
CA PRO A 510 56.89 16.91 2.97
C PRO A 510 57.28 15.47 3.39
N THR A 511 58.06 14.83 2.51
CA THR A 511 59.08 13.78 2.76
C THR A 511 58.76 12.49 3.54
N THR A 512 58.98 11.36 2.86
CA THR A 512 59.31 10.03 3.41
C THR A 512 60.56 10.08 4.31
N PRO A 513 60.73 9.14 5.27
CA PRO A 513 61.68 8.05 4.99
C PRO A 513 61.35 6.66 5.61
N THR A 514 61.93 5.62 4.98
CA THR A 514 62.37 4.31 5.55
C THR A 514 61.42 3.39 6.33
N THR A 515 61.19 2.20 5.74
CA THR A 515 61.02 0.91 6.45
C THR A 515 62.22 0.64 7.37
N PRO A 516 62.03 0.09 8.59
CA PRO A 516 62.45 -1.31 8.79
C PRO A 516 61.64 -2.14 9.82
N THR A 517 61.80 -3.48 9.71
CA THR A 517 61.75 -4.49 10.81
C THR A 517 60.53 -4.64 11.74
N THR A 518 59.81 -5.75 11.56
CA THR A 518 59.48 -6.71 12.64
C THR A 518 60.76 -7.30 13.28
N PRO A 519 60.74 -7.93 14.48
CA PRO A 519 59.58 -8.31 15.31
C PRO A 519 59.68 -7.97 16.83
N THR A 520 58.54 -7.99 17.54
CA THR A 520 58.49 -8.16 19.00
C THR A 520 57.28 -8.99 19.45
N THR A 521 57.53 -10.00 20.28
CA THR A 521 56.52 -10.90 20.87
C THR A 521 56.06 -10.41 22.25
N PRO A 522 54.75 -10.50 22.59
CA PRO A 522 54.29 -10.48 23.97
C PRO A 522 53.69 -11.84 24.42
N THR A 523 54.48 -12.57 25.20
CA THR A 523 54.08 -13.42 26.35
C THR A 523 52.62 -13.91 26.51
N THR A 524 52.40 -15.20 26.29
CA THR A 524 51.58 -16.10 27.15
C THR A 524 52.31 -16.23 28.53
N PRO A 525 51.69 -16.59 29.70
CA PRO A 525 50.56 -17.53 29.88
C PRO A 525 49.56 -17.14 31.01
N PRO A 526 48.63 -18.02 31.48
CA PRO A 526 48.20 -19.34 30.99
C PRO A 526 46.67 -19.46 30.72
N GLY A 527 46.23 -20.60 30.14
CA GLY A 527 44.95 -21.19 30.57
C GLY A 527 43.79 -21.34 29.56
N GLY A 528 44.02 -21.58 28.28
CA GLY A 528 42.95 -21.98 27.35
C GLY A 528 43.47 -22.41 25.98
N GLN A 529 43.50 -23.71 25.69
CA GLN A 529 43.92 -24.22 24.38
C GLN A 529 42.71 -24.52 23.50
N CYS A 530 42.51 -23.71 22.46
CA CYS A 530 41.64 -24.08 21.35
C CYS A 530 42.23 -25.26 20.57
N THR A 531 41.41 -26.25 20.21
CA THR A 531 41.82 -27.38 19.37
C THR A 531 41.67 -27.10 17.87
N ALA A 532 40.80 -26.16 17.49
CA ALA A 532 40.67 -25.68 16.12
C ALA A 532 41.86 -24.82 15.71
N ALA A 533 42.30 -24.94 14.46
CA ALA A 533 43.39 -24.14 13.90
C ALA A 533 43.06 -22.64 13.93
N ALA A 534 44.06 -21.79 14.16
CA ALA A 534 43.87 -20.34 14.17
C ALA A 534 43.28 -19.83 12.84
N TRP A 535 42.42 -18.80 12.94
CA TRP A 535 41.93 -18.08 11.76
C TRP A 535 43.06 -17.31 11.07
N ASP A 536 43.05 -17.34 9.73
CA ASP A 536 44.05 -16.74 8.84
C ASP A 536 43.31 -15.96 7.76
N SER A 537 43.55 -14.64 7.68
CA SER A 537 42.86 -13.75 6.74
C SER A 537 43.21 -14.02 5.27
N GLY A 538 44.35 -14.65 4.98
CA GLY A 538 44.73 -15.07 3.63
C GLY A 538 44.01 -16.34 3.18
N LYS A 539 43.38 -17.09 4.09
CA LYS A 539 42.84 -18.43 3.83
C LYS A 539 41.34 -18.40 3.51
N VAL A 540 40.95 -19.25 2.55
CA VAL A 540 39.55 -19.52 2.19
C VAL A 540 38.96 -20.57 3.14
N TYR A 541 37.74 -20.31 3.61
CA TYR A 541 36.93 -21.21 4.42
C TYR A 541 35.58 -21.47 3.73
N ASN A 542 35.04 -22.67 3.90
CA ASN A 542 33.73 -23.08 3.39
C ASN A 542 32.76 -23.32 4.56
N GLY A 543 31.46 -23.37 4.30
CA GLY A 543 30.44 -23.68 5.32
C GLY A 543 30.77 -24.96 6.09
N GLY A 544 30.70 -24.89 7.43
CA GLY A 544 31.10 -25.94 8.36
C GLY A 544 32.59 -25.95 8.74
N ALA A 545 33.44 -25.10 8.16
CA ALA A 545 34.85 -25.01 8.56
C ALA A 545 35.00 -24.35 9.94
N VAL A 546 35.80 -24.95 10.82
CA VAL A 546 36.00 -24.50 12.21
C VAL A 546 37.39 -23.92 12.41
N VAL A 547 37.47 -22.76 13.07
CA VAL A 547 38.70 -22.02 13.40
C VAL A 547 38.73 -21.56 14.86
N SER A 548 39.88 -21.12 15.35
CA SER A 548 40.00 -20.39 16.61
C SER A 548 40.41 -18.93 16.40
N TYR A 549 39.78 -18.03 17.15
CA TYR A 549 40.11 -16.60 17.17
C TYR A 549 39.67 -15.98 18.50
N ASN A 550 40.51 -15.11 19.08
CA ASN A 550 40.26 -14.40 20.35
C ASN A 550 39.78 -15.31 21.51
N ASN A 551 40.48 -16.42 21.75
CA ASN A 551 40.09 -17.47 22.73
C ASN A 551 38.70 -18.09 22.54
N HIS A 552 38.05 -17.90 21.39
CA HIS A 552 36.78 -18.54 21.01
C HIS A 552 36.97 -19.48 19.82
N THR A 553 36.06 -20.45 19.67
CA THR A 553 36.02 -21.36 18.51
C THR A 553 34.86 -20.96 17.61
N TRP A 554 35.10 -20.81 16.30
CA TRP A 554 34.15 -20.23 15.35
C TRP A 554 33.90 -21.16 14.17
N THR A 555 32.65 -21.24 13.70
CA THR A 555 32.23 -22.07 12.55
C THR A 555 31.78 -21.17 11.41
N ALA A 556 32.35 -21.32 10.22
CA ALA A 556 31.89 -20.61 9.03
C ALA A 556 30.50 -21.12 8.62
N LYS A 557 29.55 -20.21 8.40
CA LYS A 557 28.18 -20.54 7.95
C LYS A 557 28.14 -20.85 6.46
N TRP A 558 28.97 -20.15 5.66
CA TRP A 558 29.11 -20.32 4.21
C TRP A 558 30.56 -20.01 3.76
N TRP A 559 30.79 -19.74 2.48
CA TRP A 559 32.11 -19.40 1.94
C TRP A 559 32.60 -18.04 2.46
N THR A 560 33.88 -17.93 2.86
CA THR A 560 34.50 -16.65 3.23
C THR A 560 36.03 -16.67 3.06
N GLN A 561 36.62 -15.49 2.87
CA GLN A 561 38.06 -15.23 2.92
C GLN A 561 38.27 -13.80 3.46
N GLY A 562 39.23 -13.59 4.36
CA GLY A 562 39.57 -12.27 4.90
C GLY A 562 38.63 -11.70 5.97
N GLU A 563 37.39 -12.18 6.09
CA GLU A 563 36.44 -11.72 7.11
C GLU A 563 36.75 -12.32 8.49
N GLN A 564 36.91 -11.45 9.49
CA GLN A 564 37.34 -11.84 10.84
C GLN A 564 36.18 -12.40 11.70
N PRO A 565 36.40 -13.52 12.43
CA PRO A 565 35.42 -14.04 13.37
C PRO A 565 35.10 -13.03 14.49
N GLY A 566 33.83 -12.94 14.86
CA GLY A 566 33.33 -11.97 15.84
C GLY A 566 33.08 -10.56 15.29
N THR A 567 33.34 -10.28 14.00
CA THR A 567 33.03 -8.99 13.36
C THR A 567 32.27 -9.11 12.03
N SER A 568 32.00 -10.31 11.54
CA SER A 568 31.13 -10.57 10.38
C SER A 568 30.20 -11.75 10.65
N ASP A 569 28.97 -11.65 10.16
CA ASP A 569 27.91 -12.65 10.30
C ASP A 569 28.23 -13.97 9.61
N VAL A 570 29.27 -14.07 8.78
CA VAL A 570 29.69 -15.34 8.17
C VAL A 570 30.20 -16.36 9.18
N TRP A 571 30.47 -15.96 10.43
CA TRP A 571 30.93 -16.82 11.51
C TRP A 571 29.85 -17.01 12.59
N THR A 572 29.71 -18.24 13.09
CA THR A 572 28.98 -18.57 14.32
C THR A 572 29.99 -18.72 15.46
N ASP A 573 29.76 -18.05 16.59
CA ASP A 573 30.51 -18.30 17.82
C ASP A 573 30.05 -19.63 18.45
N ASN A 574 30.98 -20.54 18.71
CA ASN A 574 30.71 -21.78 19.46
C ASN A 574 31.14 -21.66 20.93
N GLY A 575 31.61 -20.49 21.36
CA GLY A 575 32.02 -20.17 22.72
C GLY A 575 33.53 -20.22 22.96
N ALA A 576 33.89 -19.84 24.20
CA ALA A 576 35.27 -19.78 24.66
C ALA A 576 35.94 -21.17 24.71
N CYS A 577 37.23 -21.21 24.41
CA CYS A 577 38.06 -22.41 24.36
C CYS A 577 38.37 -22.98 25.75
N SER A 578 37.40 -23.68 26.35
CA SER A 578 37.55 -24.37 27.62
C SER A 578 38.45 -25.61 27.50
N GLY A 579 39.51 -25.64 28.29
CA GLY A 579 40.36 -26.82 28.41
C GLY A 579 39.73 -27.89 29.31
N GLY A 580 39.49 -29.09 28.77
CA GLY A 580 39.34 -30.31 29.59
C GLY A 580 38.03 -30.47 30.35
N GLY A 581 36.87 -30.34 29.69
CA GLY A 581 35.57 -30.70 30.26
C GLY A 581 34.53 -30.93 29.17
N GLY A 582 34.34 -32.19 28.74
CA GLY A 582 33.43 -32.52 27.65
C GLY A 582 31.95 -32.31 28.02
N PRO A 583 31.09 -31.82 27.10
CA PRO A 583 29.68 -31.59 27.39
C PRO A 583 28.92 -32.92 27.53
N THR A 584 28.37 -33.17 28.72
CA THR A 584 27.44 -34.28 28.95
C THR A 584 26.11 -34.02 28.27
N THR A 585 26.02 -34.43 27.01
CA THR A 585 24.95 -35.34 26.53
C THR A 585 23.57 -35.11 27.16
N ALA A 586 22.83 -34.14 26.62
CA ALA A 586 21.38 -34.17 26.60
C ALA A 586 20.93 -34.52 25.17
N CYS A 587 20.26 -35.67 25.01
CA CYS A 587 19.60 -36.00 23.75
C CYS A 587 18.44 -35.03 23.46
N PRO A 588 18.24 -34.62 22.19
CA PRO A 588 16.98 -34.02 21.76
C PRO A 588 15.85 -35.07 21.76
N ALA A 589 14.63 -34.66 21.44
CA ALA A 589 13.45 -35.53 21.46
C ALA A 589 13.66 -36.84 20.66
N ALA A 590 13.15 -37.95 21.19
CA ALA A 590 13.29 -39.26 20.57
C ALA A 590 12.56 -39.32 19.22
N TRP A 591 13.18 -39.97 18.23
CA TRP A 591 12.59 -40.20 16.92
C TRP A 591 11.32 -41.05 17.01
N ASN A 592 10.29 -40.64 16.26
CA ASN A 592 8.97 -41.25 16.22
C ASN A 592 8.60 -41.58 14.76
N THR A 593 8.40 -42.87 14.47
CA THR A 593 8.05 -43.36 13.13
C THR A 593 6.78 -42.71 12.54
N SER A 594 5.82 -42.32 13.38
CA SER A 594 4.57 -41.67 12.93
C SER A 594 4.72 -40.17 12.62
N GLN A 595 5.81 -39.54 13.05
CA GLN A 595 6.08 -38.11 12.90
C GLN A 595 6.84 -37.82 11.60
N SER A 596 6.47 -36.72 10.93
CA SER A 596 7.23 -36.16 9.80
C SER A 596 8.26 -35.15 10.28
N TYR A 597 9.44 -35.17 9.66
CA TYR A 597 10.58 -34.32 9.99
C TYR A 597 11.04 -33.58 8.73
N ASN A 598 11.20 -32.25 8.82
CA ASN A 598 11.73 -31.42 7.74
C ASN A 598 13.27 -31.45 7.71
N ALA A 599 13.88 -30.94 6.64
CA ALA A 599 15.33 -30.73 6.57
C ALA A 599 15.82 -29.91 7.80
N GLY A 600 16.96 -30.30 8.37
CA GLY A 600 17.54 -29.71 9.58
C GLY A 600 16.91 -30.15 10.90
N ALA A 601 15.78 -30.89 10.90
CA ALA A 601 15.16 -31.36 12.14
C ALA A 601 16.07 -32.38 12.87
N VAL A 602 16.21 -32.21 14.18
CA VAL A 602 17.15 -32.99 15.01
C VAL A 602 16.41 -33.87 16.03
N VAL A 603 16.73 -35.16 16.05
CA VAL A 603 16.12 -36.19 16.92
C VAL A 603 17.19 -37.05 17.62
N SER A 604 16.80 -37.81 18.64
CA SER A 604 17.64 -38.86 19.22
C SER A 604 17.16 -40.25 18.82
N TYR A 605 18.11 -41.16 18.56
CA TYR A 605 17.84 -42.57 18.31
C TYR A 605 19.08 -43.40 18.63
N ASN A 606 18.91 -44.50 19.38
CA ASN A 606 19.98 -45.41 19.82
C ASN A 606 21.21 -44.74 20.48
N GLY A 607 21.01 -43.70 21.29
CA GLY A 607 22.11 -42.98 21.97
C GLY A 607 22.94 -42.09 21.04
N HIS A 608 22.37 -41.69 19.90
CA HIS A 608 22.98 -40.79 18.92
C HIS A 608 21.99 -39.67 18.54
N ARG A 609 22.54 -38.50 18.20
CA ARG A 609 21.81 -37.32 17.71
C ARG A 609 21.79 -37.33 16.19
N TRP A 610 20.62 -37.29 15.57
CA TRP A 610 20.44 -37.40 14.13
C TRP A 610 19.78 -36.16 13.53
N SER A 611 20.28 -35.67 12.39
CA SER A 611 19.71 -34.55 11.64
C SER A 611 19.13 -35.03 10.31
N ALA A 612 17.90 -34.63 9.98
CA ALA A 612 17.30 -34.91 8.68
C ALA A 612 17.92 -34.02 7.59
N LYS A 613 18.32 -34.60 6.45
CA LYS A 613 18.91 -33.89 5.30
C LYS A 613 17.86 -33.32 4.36
N TRP A 614 16.68 -33.95 4.31
CA TRP A 614 15.48 -33.57 3.56
C TRP A 614 14.25 -34.10 4.31
N TRP A 615 13.05 -33.86 3.79
CA TRP A 615 11.81 -34.33 4.42
C TRP A 615 11.77 -35.86 4.57
N THR A 616 11.32 -36.36 5.72
CA THR A 616 11.16 -37.79 5.98
C THR A 616 10.01 -38.08 6.96
N ARG A 617 9.41 -39.27 6.83
CA ARG A 617 8.44 -39.84 7.79
C ARG A 617 8.60 -41.35 7.81
N GLY A 618 8.67 -41.96 8.98
CA GLY A 618 8.77 -43.41 9.14
C GLY A 618 10.16 -44.04 8.88
N GLU A 619 11.08 -43.34 8.21
CA GLU A 619 12.42 -43.85 7.93
C GLU A 619 13.35 -43.75 9.15
N THR A 620 13.95 -44.87 9.56
CA THR A 620 14.71 -44.97 10.81
C THR A 620 16.12 -44.33 10.73
N PRO A 621 16.51 -43.50 11.70
CA PRO A 621 17.88 -43.00 11.81
C PRO A 621 18.93 -44.11 11.93
N GLY A 622 20.11 -43.89 11.37
CA GLY A 622 21.16 -44.91 11.26
C GLY A 622 20.89 -46.05 10.27
N SER A 623 19.69 -46.14 9.69
CA SER A 623 19.35 -47.11 8.62
C SER A 623 19.07 -46.42 7.28
N ALA A 624 18.36 -45.29 7.27
CA ALA A 624 18.02 -44.55 6.07
C ALA A 624 19.01 -43.39 5.80
N SER A 625 19.37 -43.20 4.53
CA SER A 625 20.37 -42.21 4.08
C SER A 625 19.94 -40.75 4.27
N VAL A 626 18.66 -40.48 4.52
CA VAL A 626 18.13 -39.15 4.86
C VAL A 626 18.67 -38.60 6.18
N TRP A 627 19.14 -39.46 7.10
CA TRP A 627 19.68 -39.03 8.38
C TRP A 627 21.21 -38.82 8.32
N ALA A 628 21.69 -37.78 9.01
CA ALA A 628 23.10 -37.56 9.33
C ALA A 628 23.33 -37.86 10.82
N ASP A 629 24.36 -38.63 11.15
CA ASP A 629 24.81 -38.82 12.53
C ASP A 629 25.61 -37.59 12.98
N ASN A 630 25.26 -37.01 14.13
CA ASN A 630 25.96 -35.89 14.75
C ASN A 630 26.73 -36.33 16.02
N GLY A 631 26.88 -37.63 16.23
CA GLY A 631 27.55 -38.22 17.38
C GLY A 631 26.60 -38.57 18.53
N THR A 632 27.19 -39.17 19.57
CA THR A 632 26.47 -39.71 20.73
C THR A 632 25.73 -38.66 21.55
N CYS A 633 24.55 -39.01 22.06
CA CYS A 633 23.82 -38.26 23.08
C CYS A 633 23.21 -39.18 24.14
#